data_AF-A0A7Y0W4S4-F1
#
_entry.id   AF-A0A7Y0W4S4-F1
#
_cell.length_a   1.000
_cell.length_b   1.000
_cell.length_c   1.000
_cell.angle_alpha   90.00
_cell.angle_beta   90.00
_cell.angle_gamma   90.00
#
_symmetry.space_group_name_H-M   'P 1'
#
loop_
_entity.id
_entity.type
_entity.pdbx_description
1 polymer ?
#
loop_
_entity_poly.entity_id
_entity_poly.type
_entity_poly.pdbx_seq_one_letter_code
_entity_poly.pdbx_strand_id
1 'polypeptide(L)'
;MAKVQELLTKRKAVQLTINFSGGSAYLDGETANSSYIEAMLVLVNVGLMRLIDLVLEKFEYGSMSLKRASSGEQCLLVLMLGIAGHITDGSIILIDEPEISLHPRWQEQFMMLLTTSFSAHRRCHFIVATHSPQIIARLKDRQCFITSLSKREVYNAEEFYHRSADYQLAELFDAPGIMNEYISRIAFNLLAKVKASKFVDEESSKDLQRLIELDVQVESGDPVKELIKSVLQLCGKYADTK
;
A
#
# COMPACT_ATOMS: atom_id res chain seq x y z
N MET A 1 6.25 23.46 -46.43
CA MET A 1 5.76 23.07 -45.09
C MET A 1 4.25 23.13 -45.12
N ALA A 2 3.57 21.98 -45.15
CA ALA A 2 2.11 21.96 -45.03
C ALA A 2 1.75 22.33 -43.58
N LYS A 3 0.90 23.34 -43.39
CA LYS A 3 0.34 23.65 -42.08
C LYS A 3 -0.65 22.54 -41.74
N VAL A 4 -0.28 21.66 -40.82
CA VAL A 4 -1.11 20.54 -40.32
C VAL A 4 -2.50 21.02 -39.89
N GLN A 5 -2.61 22.27 -39.44
CA GLN A 5 -3.85 22.93 -39.04
C GLN A 5 -4.86 23.14 -40.20
N GLU A 6 -4.41 23.16 -41.46
CA GLU A 6 -5.29 23.26 -42.63
C GLU A 6 -5.86 21.91 -43.08
N LEU A 7 -5.22 20.78 -42.70
CA LEU A 7 -5.66 19.42 -43.02
C LEU A 7 -6.71 18.86 -42.04
N LEU A 8 -6.76 19.37 -40.80
CA LEU A 8 -7.61 18.84 -39.72
C LEU A 8 -8.60 19.91 -39.24
N THR A 9 -9.55 20.28 -40.10
CA THR A 9 -10.61 21.27 -39.81
C THR A 9 -11.66 20.81 -38.80
N LYS A 10 -11.66 19.52 -38.42
CA LYS A 10 -12.46 18.96 -37.32
C LYS A 10 -11.56 18.13 -36.40
N ARG A 11 -11.62 18.35 -35.09
CA ARG A 11 -11.05 17.40 -34.10
C ARG A 11 -11.81 16.10 -34.23
N LYS A 12 -11.22 15.11 -34.92
CA LYS A 12 -11.77 13.77 -35.03
C LYS A 12 -11.25 12.96 -33.84
N ALA A 13 -12.16 12.48 -32.99
CA ALA A 13 -11.81 11.44 -32.03
C ALA A 13 -11.66 10.13 -32.80
N VAL A 14 -10.66 9.34 -32.44
CA VAL A 14 -10.42 8.01 -33.01
C VAL A 14 -10.53 7.03 -31.85
N GLN A 15 -11.21 5.91 -32.07
CA GLN A 15 -11.40 4.86 -31.08
C GLN A 15 -10.58 3.63 -31.46
N LEU A 16 -9.63 3.27 -30.59
CA LEU A 16 -8.93 1.99 -30.63
C LEU A 16 -9.57 1.03 -29.62
N THR A 17 -10.18 -0.05 -30.11
CA THR A 17 -10.78 -1.10 -29.30
C THR A 17 -9.89 -2.33 -29.34
N ILE A 18 -9.50 -2.86 -28.18
CA ILE A 18 -8.66 -4.07 -28.06
C ILE A 18 -9.46 -5.15 -27.32
N ASN A 19 -9.63 -6.29 -27.97
CA ASN A 19 -10.24 -7.48 -27.38
C ASN A 19 -9.15 -8.43 -26.88
N PHE A 20 -8.97 -8.48 -25.56
CA PHE A 20 -7.98 -9.34 -24.91
C PHE A 20 -8.34 -10.84 -24.95
N SER A 21 -9.62 -11.20 -25.10
CA SER A 21 -10.06 -12.60 -25.17
C SER A 21 -9.76 -13.22 -26.54
N GLY A 22 -9.89 -12.43 -27.61
CA GLY A 22 -9.69 -12.86 -29.00
C GLY A 22 -8.38 -12.39 -29.64
N GLY A 23 -7.63 -11.52 -28.97
CA GLY A 23 -6.39 -10.93 -29.49
C GLY A 23 -6.58 -10.03 -30.71
N SER A 24 -7.76 -9.43 -30.89
CA SER A 24 -8.07 -8.55 -32.03
C SER A 24 -8.11 -7.08 -31.63
N ALA A 25 -7.72 -6.21 -32.56
CA ALA A 25 -7.78 -4.75 -32.39
C ALA A 25 -8.58 -4.12 -33.52
N TYR A 26 -9.30 -3.04 -33.21
CA TYR A 26 -10.13 -2.30 -34.16
C TYR A 26 -9.92 -0.80 -34.02
N LEU A 27 -9.79 -0.10 -35.15
CA LEU A 27 -9.70 1.36 -35.24
C LEU A 27 -10.97 1.90 -35.90
N ASP A 28 -11.79 2.65 -35.17
CA ASP A 28 -13.11 3.14 -35.63
C ASP A 28 -14.00 2.02 -36.23
N GLY A 29 -13.84 0.78 -35.74
CA GLY A 29 -14.60 -0.40 -36.18
C GLY A 29 -13.92 -1.22 -37.28
N GLU A 30 -12.84 -0.74 -37.90
CA GLU A 30 -12.05 -1.51 -38.87
C GLU A 30 -10.92 -2.30 -38.20
N THR A 31 -10.56 -3.47 -38.73
CA THR A 31 -9.48 -4.28 -38.16
C THR A 31 -8.15 -3.52 -38.17
N ALA A 32 -7.57 -3.32 -36.99
CA ALA A 32 -6.28 -2.69 -36.80
C ALA A 32 -5.19 -3.76 -36.67
N ASN A 33 -4.15 -3.62 -37.49
CA ASN A 33 -2.91 -4.39 -37.35
C ASN A 33 -1.86 -3.60 -36.55
N SER A 34 -0.70 -4.20 -36.30
CA SER A 34 0.39 -3.57 -35.53
C SER A 34 0.85 -2.23 -36.11
N SER A 35 0.80 -2.05 -37.44
CA SER A 35 1.23 -0.80 -38.08
C SER A 35 0.35 0.40 -37.72
N TYR A 36 -0.95 0.20 -37.52
CA TYR A 36 -1.85 1.25 -37.02
C TYR A 36 -1.51 1.65 -35.58
N ILE A 37 -1.24 0.66 -34.73
CA ILE A 37 -0.87 0.89 -33.33
C ILE A 37 0.45 1.65 -33.25
N GLU A 38 1.46 1.25 -34.01
CA GLU A 38 2.75 1.94 -34.10
C GLU A 38 2.60 3.39 -34.58
N ALA A 39 1.79 3.63 -35.62
CA ALA A 39 1.50 4.97 -36.11
C ALA A 39 0.82 5.84 -35.04
N MET A 40 -0.14 5.28 -34.29
CA MET A 40 -0.79 6.00 -33.17
C MET A 40 0.20 6.33 -32.06
N LEU A 41 1.09 5.40 -31.70
CA LEU A 41 2.14 5.64 -30.70
C LEU A 41 3.08 6.77 -31.13
N VAL A 42 3.49 6.81 -32.40
CA VAL A 42 4.28 7.93 -32.96
C VAL A 42 3.53 9.24 -32.79
N LEU A 43 2.25 9.29 -33.18
CA LEU A 43 1.42 10.49 -33.08
C LEU A 43 1.23 10.96 -31.63
N VAL A 44 1.09 10.02 -30.68
CA VAL A 44 1.02 10.34 -29.25
C VAL A 44 2.35 10.90 -28.76
N ASN A 45 3.47 10.28 -29.12
CA ASN A 45 4.81 10.71 -28.69
C ASN A 45 5.19 12.10 -29.21
N VAL A 46 4.79 12.46 -30.44
CA VAL A 46 5.03 13.81 -30.98
C VAL A 46 3.97 14.85 -30.55
N GLY A 47 3.02 14.46 -29.68
CA GLY A 47 1.98 15.34 -29.14
C GLY A 47 0.85 15.69 -30.12
N LEU A 48 0.76 15.01 -31.26
CA LEU A 48 -0.32 15.20 -32.25
C LEU A 48 -1.58 14.42 -31.89
N MET A 49 -1.47 13.41 -31.02
CA MET A 49 -2.60 12.65 -30.48
C MET A 49 -2.55 12.65 -28.95
N ARG A 50 -3.71 12.66 -28.30
CA ARG A 50 -3.84 12.59 -26.83
C ARG A 50 -4.94 11.62 -26.45
N LEU A 51 -4.69 10.84 -25.40
CA LEU A 51 -5.72 9.97 -24.82
C LEU A 51 -6.85 10.84 -24.23
N ILE A 52 -8.08 10.62 -24.68
CA ILE A 52 -9.25 11.38 -24.22
C ILE A 52 -9.92 10.66 -23.05
N ASP A 53 -10.08 9.35 -23.17
CA ASP A 53 -10.68 8.46 -22.18
C ASP A 53 -10.18 7.03 -22.44
N LEU A 54 -10.22 6.20 -21.40
CA LEU A 54 -9.98 4.76 -21.47
C LEU A 54 -11.23 4.07 -20.95
N VAL A 55 -11.88 3.27 -21.79
CA VAL A 55 -13.09 2.53 -21.42
C VAL A 55 -12.73 1.05 -21.28
N LEU A 56 -12.94 0.51 -20.08
CA LEU A 56 -12.81 -0.91 -19.82
C LEU A 56 -14.18 -1.56 -19.94
N GLU A 57 -14.27 -2.65 -20.70
CA GLU A 57 -15.47 -3.47 -20.77
C GLU A 57 -15.15 -4.86 -20.23
N LYS A 58 -15.89 -5.28 -19.21
CA LYS A 58 -15.74 -6.59 -18.61
C LYS A 58 -17.02 -7.39 -18.82
N PHE A 59 -16.87 -8.62 -19.30
CA PHE A 59 -17.97 -9.56 -19.48
C PHE A 59 -18.76 -9.69 -18.16
N GLU A 60 -20.09 -9.56 -18.22
CA GLU A 60 -21.05 -9.52 -17.09
C GLU A 60 -21.05 -8.26 -16.21
N TYR A 61 -20.02 -7.40 -16.26
CA TYR A 61 -19.94 -6.19 -15.42
C TYR A 61 -20.17 -4.89 -16.19
N GLY A 62 -20.17 -4.95 -17.53
CA GLY A 62 -20.43 -3.80 -18.41
C GLY A 62 -19.20 -2.93 -18.65
N SER A 63 -19.45 -1.70 -19.11
CA SER A 63 -18.40 -0.74 -19.46
C SER A 63 -18.20 0.32 -18.39
N MET A 64 -16.93 0.66 -18.15
CA MET A 64 -16.48 1.66 -17.19
C MET A 64 -15.52 2.62 -17.86
N SER A 65 -15.83 3.92 -17.82
CA SER A 65 -14.94 5.00 -18.25
C SER A 65 -13.99 5.36 -17.12
N LEU A 66 -12.69 5.36 -17.41
CA LEU A 66 -11.65 5.76 -16.46
C LEU A 66 -11.81 7.23 -16.06
N LYS A 67 -12.26 8.10 -16.97
CA LYS A 67 -12.54 9.51 -16.67
C LYS A 67 -13.62 9.70 -15.60
N ARG A 68 -14.51 8.73 -15.45
CA ARG A 68 -15.59 8.72 -14.46
C ARG A 68 -15.23 7.96 -13.18
N ALA A 69 -14.08 7.28 -13.16
CA ALA A 69 -13.57 6.58 -11.99
C ALA A 69 -13.10 7.57 -10.92
N SER A 70 -13.06 7.12 -9.67
CA SER A 70 -12.45 7.88 -8.57
C SER A 70 -10.95 8.07 -8.80
N SER A 71 -10.35 9.09 -8.19
CA SER A 71 -8.90 9.34 -8.29
C SER A 71 -8.06 8.14 -7.83
N GLY A 72 -8.51 7.43 -6.80
CA GLY A 72 -7.87 6.21 -6.32
C GLY A 72 -7.93 5.06 -7.32
N GLU A 73 -9.08 4.85 -7.96
CA GLU A 73 -9.22 3.83 -9.02
C GLU A 73 -8.36 4.17 -10.25
N GLN A 74 -8.30 5.46 -10.63
CA GLN A 74 -7.43 5.93 -11.71
C GLN A 74 -5.95 5.66 -11.39
N CYS A 75 -5.50 6.03 -10.19
CA CYS A 75 -4.13 5.82 -9.74
C CYS A 75 -3.77 4.32 -9.76
N LEU A 76 -4.62 3.48 -9.18
CA LEU A 76 -4.40 2.04 -9.12
C LEU A 76 -4.33 1.41 -10.51
N LEU A 77 -5.25 1.76 -11.41
CA LEU A 77 -5.25 1.22 -12.76
C LEU A 77 -4.01 1.64 -13.55
N VAL A 78 -3.65 2.93 -13.49
CA VAL A 78 -2.46 3.46 -14.18
C VAL A 78 -1.19 2.79 -13.67
N LEU A 79 -1.06 2.62 -12.36
CA LEU A 79 0.07 1.90 -11.76
C LEU A 79 0.15 0.45 -12.25
N MET A 80 -0.96 -0.29 -12.21
CA MET A 80 -0.99 -1.68 -12.65
C MET A 80 -0.71 -1.83 -14.15
N LEU A 81 -1.28 -0.97 -14.99
CA LEU A 81 -1.00 -0.96 -16.43
C LEU A 81 0.45 -0.55 -16.74
N GLY A 82 1.00 0.40 -15.99
CA GLY A 82 2.40 0.81 -16.11
C GLY A 82 3.35 -0.35 -15.82
N ILE A 83 3.10 -1.13 -14.77
CA ILE A 83 3.86 -2.34 -14.47
C ILE A 83 3.64 -3.39 -15.57
N ALA A 84 2.39 -3.68 -15.92
CA ALA A 84 2.04 -4.71 -16.91
C ALA A 84 2.65 -4.44 -18.30
N GLY A 85 2.80 -3.18 -18.68
CA GLY A 85 3.40 -2.79 -19.97
C GLY A 85 4.91 -3.00 -20.06
N HIS A 86 5.61 -3.17 -18.94
CA HIS A 86 7.08 -3.21 -18.90
C HIS A 86 7.68 -4.42 -18.19
N ILE A 87 6.89 -5.12 -17.35
CA ILE A 87 7.39 -6.23 -16.55
C ILE A 87 7.82 -7.42 -17.41
N THR A 88 8.99 -7.96 -17.09
CA THR A 88 9.55 -9.19 -17.67
C THR A 88 10.18 -10.05 -16.57
N ASP A 89 10.48 -11.31 -16.86
CA ASP A 89 11.18 -12.18 -15.89
C ASP A 89 12.50 -11.55 -15.42
N GLY A 90 12.73 -11.54 -14.10
CA GLY A 90 13.92 -10.92 -13.51
C GLY A 90 13.81 -9.41 -13.26
N SER A 91 12.62 -8.81 -13.41
CA SER A 91 12.43 -7.37 -13.20
C SER A 91 12.54 -6.97 -11.73
N ILE A 92 13.06 -5.76 -11.49
CA ILE A 92 12.97 -5.07 -10.19
C ILE A 92 11.98 -3.93 -10.35
N ILE A 93 10.91 -3.97 -9.55
CA ILE A 93 9.83 -2.99 -9.56
C ILE A 93 9.95 -2.18 -8.27
N LEU A 94 10.13 -0.87 -8.40
CA LEU A 94 10.18 0.08 -7.29
C LEU A 94 8.88 0.88 -7.28
N ILE A 95 8.18 0.87 -6.14
CA ILE A 95 6.91 1.60 -5.96
C ILE A 95 7.08 2.49 -4.73
N ASP A 96 6.82 3.78 -4.90
CA ASP A 96 6.91 4.78 -3.85
C ASP A 96 5.51 5.32 -3.52
N GLU A 97 5.21 5.39 -2.23
CA GLU A 97 3.94 5.87 -1.65
C GLU A 97 2.67 5.43 -2.42
N PRO A 98 2.46 4.12 -2.66
CA PRO A 98 1.29 3.64 -3.40
C PRO A 98 -0.04 3.98 -2.73
N GLU A 99 -0.05 4.35 -1.45
CA GLU A 99 -1.22 4.80 -0.70
C GLU A 99 -1.77 6.17 -1.15
N ILE A 100 -1.00 6.97 -1.90
CA ILE A 100 -1.46 8.29 -2.34
C ILE A 100 -2.76 8.14 -3.15
N SER A 101 -3.81 8.84 -2.69
CA SER A 101 -5.16 8.80 -3.27
C SER A 101 -5.91 7.48 -3.13
N LEU A 102 -5.34 6.45 -2.48
CA LEU A 102 -6.05 5.19 -2.24
C LEU A 102 -6.87 5.27 -0.96
N HIS A 103 -8.15 4.88 -1.06
CA HIS A 103 -8.98 4.63 0.12
C HIS A 103 -8.36 3.48 0.95
N PRO A 104 -8.45 3.49 2.30
CA PRO A 104 -7.83 2.48 3.17
C PRO A 104 -8.13 1.02 2.75
N ARG A 105 -9.37 0.74 2.35
CA ARG A 105 -9.77 -0.57 1.82
C ARG A 105 -8.93 -1.04 0.62
N TRP A 106 -8.54 -0.14 -0.28
CA TRP A 106 -7.68 -0.46 -1.41
C TRP A 106 -6.23 -0.64 -0.99
N GLN A 107 -5.75 0.12 0.00
CA GLN A 107 -4.41 -0.06 0.58
C GLN A 107 -4.26 -1.47 1.16
N GLU A 108 -5.27 -1.96 1.89
CA GLU A 108 -5.30 -3.34 2.40
C GLU A 108 -5.26 -4.41 1.31
N GLN A 109 -5.78 -4.11 0.12
CA GLN A 109 -5.83 -5.05 -1.01
C GLN A 109 -4.62 -4.92 -1.94
N PHE A 110 -3.85 -3.85 -1.83
CA PHE A 110 -2.82 -3.47 -2.78
C PHE A 110 -1.78 -4.58 -3.01
N MET A 111 -1.20 -5.11 -1.92
CA MET A 111 -0.16 -6.14 -2.01
C MET A 111 -0.69 -7.45 -2.60
N MET A 112 -1.95 -7.81 -2.31
CA MET A 112 -2.60 -8.98 -2.92
C MET A 112 -2.81 -8.76 -4.42
N LEU A 113 -3.31 -7.59 -4.82
CA LEU A 113 -3.51 -7.25 -6.23
C LEU A 113 -2.19 -7.28 -6.99
N LEU A 114 -1.12 -6.71 -6.41
CA LEU A 114 0.20 -6.69 -7.02
C LEU A 114 0.77 -8.10 -7.23
N THR A 115 0.78 -8.92 -6.18
CA THR A 115 1.35 -10.27 -6.22
C THR A 115 0.54 -11.22 -7.11
N THR A 116 -0.80 -11.15 -7.07
CA THR A 116 -1.65 -12.01 -7.91
C THR A 116 -1.57 -11.63 -9.38
N SER A 117 -1.62 -10.34 -9.71
CA SER A 117 -1.61 -9.85 -11.10
C SER A 117 -0.33 -10.20 -11.85
N PHE A 118 0.81 -10.24 -11.15
CA PHE A 118 2.12 -10.48 -11.76
C PHE A 118 2.74 -11.83 -11.41
N SER A 119 1.97 -12.74 -10.82
CA SER A 119 2.42 -14.08 -10.39
C SER A 119 2.98 -14.97 -11.51
N ALA A 120 2.64 -14.69 -12.77
CA ALA A 120 3.16 -15.41 -13.93
C ALA A 120 4.63 -15.10 -14.23
N HIS A 121 5.14 -13.94 -13.81
CA HIS A 121 6.52 -13.52 -14.04
C HIS A 121 7.46 -14.09 -12.98
N ARG A 122 8.60 -14.63 -13.41
CA ARG A 122 9.54 -15.32 -12.52
C ARG A 122 10.69 -14.41 -12.11
N ARG A 123 11.17 -14.62 -10.87
CA ARG A 123 12.33 -13.92 -10.29
C ARG A 123 12.18 -12.38 -10.28
N CYS A 124 10.94 -11.89 -10.17
CA CYS A 124 10.70 -10.46 -10.01
C CYS A 124 10.79 -10.07 -8.53
N HIS A 125 11.33 -8.87 -8.27
CA HIS A 125 11.37 -8.28 -6.95
C HIS A 125 10.52 -7.01 -6.92
N PHE A 126 9.57 -6.95 -6.01
CA PHE A 126 8.79 -5.75 -5.74
C PHE A 126 9.31 -5.11 -4.46
N ILE A 127 9.77 -3.87 -4.55
CA ILE A 127 10.22 -3.05 -3.43
C ILE A 127 9.24 -1.90 -3.31
N VAL A 128 8.54 -1.85 -2.18
CA VAL A 128 7.49 -0.86 -1.92
C VAL A 128 7.90 -0.02 -0.72
N ALA A 129 8.08 1.29 -0.95
CA ALA A 129 8.21 2.27 0.11
C ALA A 129 6.81 2.79 0.47
N THR A 130 6.45 2.75 1.75
CA THR A 130 5.13 3.16 2.21
C THR A 130 5.19 3.70 3.63
N HIS A 131 4.35 4.69 3.90
CA HIS A 131 4.01 5.22 5.21
C HIS A 131 2.66 4.69 5.73
N SER A 132 2.00 3.81 4.97
CA SER A 132 0.69 3.29 5.34
C SER A 132 0.76 1.96 6.11
N PRO A 133 0.28 1.91 7.37
CA PRO A 133 0.10 0.64 8.08
C PRO A 133 -0.96 -0.26 7.42
N GLN A 134 -1.85 0.27 6.59
CA GLN A 134 -2.89 -0.54 5.95
C GLN A 134 -2.32 -1.45 4.86
N ILE A 135 -1.25 -1.03 4.19
CA ILE A 135 -0.57 -1.84 3.17
C ILE A 135 0.12 -3.05 3.81
N ILE A 136 0.67 -2.87 5.01
CA ILE A 136 1.38 -3.92 5.74
C ILE A 136 0.40 -4.89 6.43
N ALA A 137 -0.76 -4.40 6.92
CA ALA A 137 -1.72 -5.16 7.72
C ALA A 137 -2.16 -6.52 7.12
N ARG A 138 -2.22 -6.61 5.78
CA ARG A 138 -2.67 -7.81 5.05
C ARG A 138 -1.56 -8.53 4.28
N LEU A 139 -0.32 -8.23 4.57
CA LEU A 139 0.83 -8.88 3.93
C LEU A 139 1.03 -10.29 4.51
N LYS A 140 0.62 -11.31 3.77
CA LYS A 140 0.57 -12.72 4.25
C LYS A 140 1.74 -13.60 3.80
N ASP A 141 2.51 -13.17 2.81
CA ASP A 141 3.45 -14.06 2.13
C ASP A 141 4.74 -14.25 2.96
N ARG A 142 5.18 -15.50 3.10
CA ARG A 142 6.45 -15.86 3.75
C ARG A 142 7.68 -15.36 3.00
N GLN A 143 7.51 -14.99 1.73
CA GLN A 143 8.54 -14.37 0.91
C GLN A 143 8.50 -12.83 0.96
N CYS A 144 7.71 -12.25 1.86
CA CYS A 144 7.68 -10.81 2.10
C CYS A 144 8.41 -10.44 3.39
N PHE A 145 9.16 -9.35 3.32
CA PHE A 145 9.94 -8.80 4.42
C PHE A 145 9.64 -7.31 4.58
N ILE A 146 9.64 -6.84 5.82
CA ILE A 146 9.45 -5.43 6.16
C ILE A 146 10.77 -4.91 6.68
N THR A 147 11.28 -3.83 6.08
CA THR A 147 12.51 -3.18 6.54
C THR A 147 12.14 -1.88 7.22
N SER A 148 12.38 -1.78 8.54
CA SER A 148 12.27 -0.52 9.26
C SER A 148 13.56 0.27 9.08
N LEU A 149 13.47 1.42 8.40
CA LEU A 149 14.64 2.28 8.16
C LEU A 149 15.12 2.98 9.44
N SER A 150 14.20 3.32 10.34
CA SER A 150 14.51 3.94 11.64
C SER A 150 15.26 2.98 12.56
N LYS A 151 14.77 1.74 12.67
CA LYS A 151 15.37 0.70 13.52
C LYS A 151 16.54 -0.02 12.84
N ARG A 152 16.66 0.08 11.52
CA ARG A 152 17.62 -0.68 10.69
C ARG A 152 17.48 -2.19 10.88
N GLU A 153 16.24 -2.62 11.06
CA GLU A 153 15.87 -4.02 11.28
C GLU A 153 15.00 -4.53 10.13
N VAL A 154 15.10 -5.84 9.89
CA VAL A 154 14.29 -6.55 8.89
C VAL A 154 13.44 -7.58 9.62
N TYR A 155 12.14 -7.53 9.38
CA TYR A 155 11.17 -8.43 9.98
C TYR A 155 10.51 -9.32 8.92
N ASN A 156 10.03 -10.49 9.34
CA ASN A 156 9.15 -11.27 8.49
C ASN A 156 7.76 -10.62 8.47
N ALA A 157 7.13 -10.52 7.29
CA ALA A 157 5.79 -9.94 7.18
C ALA A 157 4.73 -10.68 8.02
N GLU A 158 4.91 -11.99 8.25
CA GLU A 158 4.00 -12.83 9.03
C GLU A 158 3.83 -12.33 10.48
N GLU A 159 4.85 -11.68 11.06
CA GLU A 159 4.80 -11.11 12.42
C GLU A 159 3.82 -9.93 12.55
N PHE A 160 3.59 -9.23 11.44
CA PHE A 160 2.77 -8.01 11.34
C PHE A 160 1.42 -8.25 10.66
N TYR A 161 1.19 -9.45 10.15
CA TYR A 161 -0.07 -9.86 9.56
C TYR A 161 -1.21 -9.83 10.59
N HIS A 162 -2.37 -9.29 10.21
CA HIS A 162 -3.55 -9.13 11.08
C HIS A 162 -3.32 -8.32 12.35
N ARG A 163 -2.30 -7.46 12.38
CA ARG A 163 -2.12 -6.48 13.45
C ARG A 163 -2.94 -5.22 13.18
N SER A 164 -3.38 -4.56 14.25
CA SER A 164 -4.11 -3.30 14.12
C SER A 164 -3.23 -2.19 13.54
N ALA A 165 -3.85 -1.13 13.03
CA ALA A 165 -3.12 0.06 12.60
C ALA A 165 -2.29 0.63 13.77
N ASP A 166 -2.86 0.72 14.96
CA ASP A 166 -2.18 1.18 16.18
C ASP A 166 -0.94 0.38 16.54
N TYR A 167 -1.01 -0.95 16.42
CA TYR A 167 0.15 -1.82 16.62
C TYR A 167 1.25 -1.46 15.63
N GLN A 168 0.91 -1.39 14.34
CA GLN A 168 1.89 -1.11 13.30
C GLN A 168 2.48 0.31 13.45
N LEU A 169 1.66 1.29 13.79
CA LEU A 169 2.08 2.67 14.03
C LEU A 169 3.10 2.78 15.17
N ALA A 170 2.88 2.04 16.26
CA ALA A 170 3.80 2.00 17.40
C ALA A 170 5.05 1.12 17.13
N GLU A 171 4.87 -0.02 16.47
CA GLU A 171 5.91 -1.05 16.32
C GLU A 171 6.80 -0.86 15.08
N LEU A 172 6.30 -0.26 14.01
CA LEU A 172 7.01 -0.13 12.73
C LEU A 172 7.28 1.31 12.31
N PHE A 173 6.31 2.20 12.51
CA PHE A 173 6.35 3.56 11.96
C PHE A 173 6.87 4.61 12.96
N ASP A 174 7.12 4.21 14.21
CA ASP A 174 7.54 5.10 15.31
C ASP A 174 6.63 6.33 15.48
N ALA A 175 5.34 6.17 15.17
CA ALA A 175 4.34 7.22 15.13
C ALA A 175 3.02 6.74 15.76
N PRO A 176 3.02 6.38 17.05
CA PRO A 176 1.86 5.77 17.71
C PRO A 176 0.60 6.67 17.73
N GLY A 177 0.76 7.97 17.56
CA GLY A 177 -0.34 8.95 17.65
C GLY A 177 -0.83 9.15 19.09
N ILE A 178 -1.97 9.81 19.22
CA ILE A 178 -2.61 10.07 20.52
C ILE A 178 -3.54 8.90 20.87
N MET A 179 -3.54 8.47 22.14
CA MET A 179 -4.42 7.41 22.65
C MET A 179 -4.30 6.10 21.88
N ASN A 180 -3.07 5.69 21.59
CA ASN A 180 -2.81 4.42 20.92
C ASN A 180 -3.38 3.24 21.75
N GLU A 181 -4.36 2.52 21.21
CA GLU A 181 -5.09 1.47 21.93
C GLU A 181 -4.21 0.24 22.19
N TYR A 182 -3.23 -0.01 21.32
CA TYR A 182 -2.28 -1.10 21.53
C TYR A 182 -1.42 -0.85 22.77
N ILE A 183 -0.83 0.34 22.89
CA ILE A 183 -0.02 0.72 24.06
C ILE A 183 -0.90 0.75 25.32
N SER A 184 -2.09 1.34 25.23
CA SER A 184 -3.06 1.40 26.34
C SER A 184 -3.40 0.01 26.87
N ARG A 185 -3.64 -0.95 25.97
CA ARG A 185 -3.96 -2.33 26.32
C ARG A 185 -2.79 -3.03 27.02
N ILE A 186 -1.56 -2.85 26.57
CA ILE A 186 -0.39 -3.42 27.26
C ILE A 186 -0.30 -2.84 28.68
N ALA A 187 -0.35 -1.51 28.80
CA ALA A 187 -0.24 -0.82 30.08
C ALA A 187 -1.37 -1.24 31.05
N PHE A 188 -2.61 -1.31 30.58
CA PHE A 188 -3.74 -1.73 31.40
C PHE A 188 -3.64 -3.20 31.83
N ASN A 189 -3.30 -4.10 30.92
CA ASN A 189 -3.14 -5.53 31.23
C ASN A 189 -2.01 -5.75 32.24
N LEU A 190 -0.88 -5.06 32.07
CA LEU A 190 0.24 -5.12 33.00
C LEU A 190 -0.15 -4.58 34.38
N LEU A 191 -0.84 -3.44 34.43
CA LEU A 191 -1.37 -2.86 35.66
C LEU A 191 -2.26 -3.86 36.42
N ALA A 192 -3.22 -4.45 35.70
CA ALA A 192 -4.17 -5.39 36.26
C ALA A 192 -3.47 -6.65 36.79
N LYS A 193 -2.54 -7.21 35.99
CA LYS A 193 -1.78 -8.41 36.34
C LYS A 193 -0.92 -8.18 37.59
N VAL A 194 -0.10 -7.14 37.61
CA VAL A 194 0.79 -6.82 38.75
C VAL A 194 -0.01 -6.45 40.00
N LYS A 195 -1.15 -5.75 39.85
CA LYS A 195 -2.00 -5.40 41.00
C LYS A 195 -2.60 -6.64 41.65
N ALA A 196 -2.94 -7.67 40.87
CA ALA A 196 -3.49 -8.93 41.33
C ALA A 196 -2.42 -9.88 41.90
N SER A 197 -1.32 -10.09 41.19
CA SER A 197 -0.24 -11.00 41.61
C SER A 197 0.66 -10.43 42.70
N LYS A 198 0.73 -9.10 42.82
CA LYS A 198 1.68 -8.38 43.71
C LYS A 198 3.15 -8.70 43.42
N PHE A 199 3.45 -9.20 42.22
CA PHE A 199 4.79 -9.56 41.78
C PHE A 199 4.92 -9.39 40.26
N VAL A 200 6.13 -9.06 39.81
CA VAL A 200 6.47 -8.90 38.38
C VAL A 200 7.15 -10.18 37.89
N ASP A 201 6.41 -11.00 37.13
CA ASP A 201 6.95 -12.19 36.48
C ASP A 201 7.73 -11.85 35.20
N GLU A 202 8.32 -12.87 34.55
CA GLU A 202 9.14 -12.67 33.35
C GLU A 202 8.36 -12.07 32.18
N GLU A 203 7.09 -12.44 32.00
CA GLU A 203 6.21 -11.90 30.97
C GLU A 203 5.88 -10.43 31.26
N SER A 204 5.51 -10.11 32.50
CA SER A 204 5.29 -8.74 32.96
C SER A 204 6.53 -7.88 32.85
N SER A 205 7.72 -8.45 33.07
CA SER A 205 8.99 -7.74 32.86
C SER A 205 9.22 -7.41 31.38
N LYS A 206 8.85 -8.31 30.45
CA LYS A 206 8.94 -8.05 29.01
C LYS A 206 7.96 -6.96 28.58
N ASP A 207 6.72 -7.02 29.05
CA ASP A 207 5.71 -5.99 28.78
C ASP A 207 6.15 -4.62 29.33
N LEU A 208 6.72 -4.60 30.54
CA LEU A 208 7.26 -3.39 31.15
C LEU A 208 8.37 -2.78 30.31
N GLN A 209 9.33 -3.61 29.88
CA GLN A 209 10.42 -3.17 29.03
C GLN A 209 9.90 -2.62 27.69
N ARG A 210 8.93 -3.31 27.08
CA ARG A 210 8.31 -2.84 25.84
C ARG A 210 7.59 -1.49 26.03
N LEU A 211 6.88 -1.30 27.13
CA LEU A 211 6.25 0.01 27.42
C LEU A 211 7.27 1.13 27.59
N ILE A 212 8.43 0.85 28.21
CA ILE A 212 9.52 1.83 28.35
C ILE A 212 10.06 2.22 26.96
N GLU A 213 10.26 1.24 26.08
CA GLU A 213 10.71 1.49 24.71
C GLU A 213 9.70 2.34 23.92
N LEU A 214 8.41 2.06 24.08
CA LEU A 214 7.33 2.80 23.41
C LEU A 214 7.09 4.20 24.00
N ASP A 215 7.30 4.41 25.31
CA ASP A 215 7.08 5.70 25.98
C ASP A 215 7.91 6.85 25.37
N VAL A 216 9.08 6.53 24.81
CA VAL A 216 9.94 7.50 24.11
C VAL A 216 9.22 8.18 22.95
N GLN A 217 8.27 7.48 22.33
CA GLN A 217 7.51 7.92 21.16
C GLN A 217 6.17 8.58 21.53
N VAL A 218 5.73 8.46 22.78
CA VAL A 218 4.44 8.99 23.24
C VAL A 218 4.56 10.46 23.63
N GLU A 219 3.66 11.30 23.13
CA GLU A 219 3.64 12.73 23.41
C GLU A 219 3.38 13.03 24.90
N SER A 220 3.94 14.14 25.42
CA SER A 220 3.81 14.50 26.84
C SER A 220 2.37 14.77 27.31
N GLY A 221 1.48 15.16 26.38
CA GLY A 221 0.07 15.43 26.66
C GLY A 221 -0.86 14.23 26.46
N ASP A 222 -0.34 13.07 26.05
CA ASP A 222 -1.16 11.89 25.80
C ASP A 222 -1.58 11.23 27.13
N PRO A 223 -2.88 10.95 27.36
CA PRO A 223 -3.35 10.17 28.51
C PRO A 223 -2.63 8.84 28.73
N VAL A 224 -2.16 8.19 27.64
CA VAL A 224 -1.42 6.93 27.69
C VAL A 224 -0.09 7.10 28.41
N LYS A 225 0.53 8.28 28.36
CA LYS A 225 1.78 8.56 29.06
C LYS A 225 1.61 8.52 30.58
N GLU A 226 0.51 9.07 31.09
CA GLU A 226 0.18 9.01 32.52
C GLU A 226 -0.15 7.57 32.96
N LEU A 227 -0.79 6.79 32.08
CA LEU A 227 -1.02 5.37 32.31
C LEU A 227 0.31 4.60 32.40
N ILE A 228 1.25 4.82 31.47
CA ILE A 228 2.58 4.21 31.50
C ILE A 228 3.32 4.58 32.79
N LYS A 229 3.34 5.86 33.18
CA LYS A 229 3.96 6.30 34.44
C LYS A 229 3.35 5.59 35.66
N SER A 230 2.03 5.44 35.69
CA SER A 230 1.33 4.73 36.77
C SER A 230 1.75 3.26 36.85
N VAL A 231 1.88 2.61 35.70
CA VAL A 231 2.34 1.22 35.60
C VAL A 231 3.80 1.08 36.05
N LEU A 232 4.69 1.99 35.63
CA LEU A 232 6.10 1.99 36.02
C LEU A 232 6.26 2.15 37.54
N GLN A 233 5.54 3.09 38.15
CA GLN A 233 5.56 3.28 39.60
C GLN A 233 5.04 2.05 40.35
N LEU A 234 3.99 1.40 39.84
CA LEU A 234 3.44 0.19 40.45
C LEU A 234 4.44 -0.97 40.35
N CYS A 235 5.01 -1.19 39.17
CA CYS A 235 5.97 -2.27 38.95
C CYS A 235 7.23 -2.06 39.80
N GLY A 236 7.75 -0.83 39.89
CA GLY A 236 8.89 -0.51 40.75
C GLY A 236 8.64 -0.86 42.22
N LYS A 237 7.44 -0.59 42.75
CA LYS A 237 7.08 -0.96 44.13
C LYS A 237 7.09 -2.47 44.40
N TYR A 238 6.78 -3.28 43.40
CA TYR A 238 6.68 -4.74 43.56
C TYR A 238 7.91 -5.49 43.05
N ALA A 239 8.76 -4.85 42.25
CA ALA A 239 10.03 -5.41 41.76
C ALA A 239 11.09 -5.51 42.86
N ASP A 240 11.10 -4.59 43.83
CA ASP A 240 12.07 -4.54 44.93
C ASP A 240 11.74 -5.47 46.11
N THR A 241 10.63 -6.23 46.04
CA THR A 241 10.15 -7.09 47.14
C THR A 241 10.77 -8.49 47.15
N LYS A 242 11.93 -8.69 46.51
CA LYS A 242 12.67 -9.97 46.50
C LYS A 242 13.82 -9.97 47.49
#